data_AF-A0A7C5F5J1-F1
#
_entry.id   AF-A0A7C5F5J1-F1
#
_cell.length_a   1.000
_cell.length_b   1.000
_cell.length_c   1.000
_cell.angle_alpha   90.00
_cell.angle_beta   90.00
_cell.angle_gamma   90.00
#
_symmetry.space_group_name_H-M   'P 1'
#
loop_
_entity.id
_entity.type
_entity.pdbx_description
1 polymer ?
#
loop_
_entity_poly.entity_id
_entity_poly.type
_entity_poly.pdbx_seq_one_letter_code
_entity_poly.pdbx_strand_id
1 'polypeptide(L)'
;MEQHAILRRFIKVREHRDIVKKLSYSLLTIGTLLALCLLGATSIYAEELGASSVEFPYTGNRTAVWVVAQLHILFAAFILGAPIFVVISEWLGYRKQDPRYDRLAKEVTKVTVILFSMTAVTGGLFIFVLLAAYPQFTTSFINQFYMVFAVLYP
;
A
#
# COMPACT_ATOMS: atom_id res chain seq x y z
N MET A 1 -55.36 -24.35 28.24
CA MET A 1 -54.24 -23.64 28.90
C MET A 1 -52.87 -24.30 28.69
N GLU A 2 -52.79 -25.59 28.34
CA GLU A 2 -51.50 -26.30 28.18
C GLU A 2 -50.64 -25.86 26.99
N GLN A 3 -51.24 -25.48 25.86
CA GLN A 3 -50.51 -25.08 24.64
C GLN A 3 -49.58 -23.86 24.86
N HIS A 4 -49.99 -22.92 25.71
CA HIS A 4 -49.18 -21.75 26.07
C HIS A 4 -47.95 -22.09 26.94
N ALA A 5 -48.02 -23.16 27.74
CA ALA A 5 -46.88 -23.59 28.57
C ALA A 5 -45.80 -24.29 27.73
N ILE A 6 -46.22 -25.06 26.72
CA ILE A 6 -45.33 -25.78 25.80
C ILE A 6 -44.59 -24.79 24.89
N LEU A 7 -45.28 -23.81 24.31
CA LEU A 7 -44.66 -22.78 23.48
C LEU A 7 -43.60 -21.96 24.22
N ARG A 8 -43.86 -21.60 25.49
CA ARG A 8 -42.88 -20.88 26.32
C ARG A 8 -41.62 -21.71 26.61
N ARG A 9 -41.76 -23.04 26.79
CA ARG A 9 -40.61 -23.94 26.95
C ARG A 9 -39.81 -24.08 25.65
N PHE A 10 -40.47 -24.19 24.50
CA PHE A 10 -39.80 -24.29 23.21
C PHE A 10 -39.02 -23.01 22.84
N ILE A 11 -39.61 -21.83 23.09
CA ILE A 11 -38.94 -20.54 22.84
C ILE A 11 -37.70 -20.40 23.73
N LYS A 12 -37.80 -20.72 25.03
CA LYS A 12 -36.68 -20.67 25.98
C LYS A 12 -35.54 -21.62 25.57
N VAL A 13 -35.86 -22.83 25.11
CA VAL A 13 -34.87 -23.82 24.65
C VAL A 13 -34.20 -23.38 23.35
N ARG A 14 -34.96 -22.80 22.41
CA ARG A 14 -34.44 -22.25 21.15
C ARG A 14 -33.48 -21.09 21.41
N GLU A 15 -33.89 -20.15 22.25
CA GLU A 15 -33.08 -18.98 22.65
C GLU A 15 -31.77 -19.40 23.32
N HIS A 16 -31.82 -20.38 24.24
CA HIS A 16 -30.62 -20.93 24.87
C HIS A 16 -29.67 -21.55 23.85
N ARG A 17 -30.19 -22.30 22.86
CA ARG A 17 -29.37 -22.90 21.80
C ARG A 17 -28.73 -21.85 20.88
N ASP A 18 -29.43 -20.75 20.62
CA ASP A 18 -28.93 -19.67 19.77
C ASP A 18 -27.85 -18.83 20.49
N ILE A 19 -27.99 -18.63 21.81
CA ILE A 19 -26.96 -18.00 22.65
C ILE A 19 -25.68 -18.84 22.69
N VAL A 20 -25.79 -20.16 22.90
CA VAL A 20 -24.62 -21.06 22.94
C VAL A 20 -23.90 -21.09 21.59
N LYS A 21 -24.64 -21.11 20.47
CA LYS A 21 -24.03 -21.02 19.13
C LYS A 21 -23.33 -19.68 18.92
N LYS A 22 -23.96 -18.57 19.29
CA LYS A 22 -23.38 -17.22 19.15
C LYS A 22 -22.10 -17.06 19.98
N LEU A 23 -22.07 -17.64 21.19
CA LEU A 23 -20.89 -17.68 22.05
C LEU A 23 -19.77 -18.54 21.44
N SER A 24 -20.09 -19.71 20.88
CA SER A 24 -19.12 -20.57 20.21
C SER A 24 -18.50 -19.91 18.98
N TYR A 25 -19.29 -19.23 18.15
CA TYR A 25 -18.77 -18.48 17.00
C TYR A 25 -17.89 -17.31 17.43
N SER A 26 -18.26 -16.60 18.51
CA SER A 26 -17.45 -15.52 19.07
C SER A 26 -16.09 -16.02 19.56
N LEU A 27 -16.06 -17.15 20.29
CA LEU A 27 -14.81 -17.76 20.76
C LEU A 27 -13.92 -18.23 19.60
N LEU A 28 -14.51 -18.80 18.54
CA LEU A 28 -13.76 -19.17 17.34
C LEU A 28 -13.17 -17.95 16.61
N THR A 29 -13.92 -16.86 16.46
CA THR A 29 -13.42 -15.62 15.84
C THR A 29 -12.32 -14.95 16.65
N ILE A 30 -12.41 -14.98 17.99
CA ILE A 30 -11.37 -14.44 18.87
C ILE A 30 -10.12 -15.32 18.81
N GLY A 31 -10.28 -16.64 18.78
CA GLY A 31 -9.16 -17.59 18.62
C GLY A 31 -8.42 -17.41 17.29
N THR A 32 -9.14 -17.23 16.18
CA THR A 32 -8.50 -16.95 14.88
C THR A 32 -7.83 -15.58 14.83
N LEU A 33 -8.44 -14.53 15.40
CA LEU A 33 -7.81 -13.21 15.50
C LEU A 33 -6.55 -13.24 16.38
N LEU A 34 -6.58 -13.96 17.50
CA LEU A 34 -5.44 -14.14 18.38
C LEU A 34 -4.31 -14.92 17.68
N ALA A 35 -4.64 -15.99 16.95
CA ALA A 35 -3.68 -16.76 16.17
C ALA A 35 -3.03 -15.93 15.06
N LEU A 36 -3.82 -15.10 14.36
CA LEU A 36 -3.30 -14.16 13.35
C LEU A 36 -2.36 -13.11 13.98
N CYS A 37 -2.72 -12.62 15.17
CA CYS A 37 -1.91 -11.65 15.91
C CYS A 37 -0.58 -12.27 16.40
N LEU A 38 -0.61 -13.52 16.86
CA LEU A 38 0.58 -14.25 17.30
C LEU A 38 1.50 -14.63 16.12
N LEU A 39 0.95 -15.00 14.95
CA LEU A 39 1.74 -15.15 13.73
C LEU A 39 2.33 -13.82 13.24
N GLY A 40 1.63 -12.70 13.40
CA GLY A 40 2.18 -11.37 13.10
C GLY A 40 3.27 -10.93 14.09
N ALA A 41 3.24 -11.42 15.33
CA ALA A 41 4.23 -11.07 16.34
C ALA A 41 5.60 -11.69 16.05
N THR A 42 5.68 -12.90 15.48
CA THR A 42 6.99 -13.52 15.17
C THR A 42 7.79 -12.73 14.12
N SER A 43 7.15 -11.95 13.24
CA SER A 43 7.87 -11.10 12.29
C SER A 43 8.45 -9.83 12.91
N ILE A 44 8.05 -9.46 14.13
CA ILE A 44 8.56 -8.26 14.82
C ILE A 44 9.94 -8.53 15.46
N TYR A 45 10.23 -9.79 15.82
CA TYR A 45 11.46 -10.16 16.53
C TYR A 45 12.58 -10.69 15.63
N ALA A 46 12.39 -10.71 14.30
CA ALA A 46 13.40 -11.19 13.36
C ALA A 46 14.40 -10.11 12.90
N GLU A 47 14.38 -8.92 13.51
CA GLU A 47 15.32 -7.83 13.21
C GLU A 47 16.34 -7.70 14.34
N GLU A 48 17.16 -8.74 14.51
CA GLU A 48 18.37 -8.68 15.34
C GLU A 48 19.58 -9.08 14.48
N LEU A 49 20.47 -8.10 14.28
CA LEU A 49 21.89 -8.15 13.87
C LEU A 49 22.25 -7.31 12.62
N GLY A 50 22.90 -6.18 12.88
CA GLY A 50 24.14 -5.83 12.19
C GLY A 50 24.08 -5.05 10.87
N ALA A 51 23.60 -3.80 10.90
CA ALA A 51 24.19 -2.75 10.05
C ALA A 51 24.01 -1.40 10.73
N SER A 52 25.11 -0.74 11.08
CA SER A 52 25.09 0.62 11.65
C SER A 52 24.47 1.57 10.62
N SER A 53 23.28 2.09 10.90
CA SER A 53 22.64 3.10 10.06
C SER A 53 23.48 4.37 10.05
N VAL A 54 23.76 4.92 8.86
CA VAL A 54 24.42 6.22 8.77
C VAL A 54 23.43 7.26 9.30
N GLU A 55 23.77 7.88 10.42
CA GLU A 55 22.90 8.85 11.07
C GLU A 55 23.11 10.24 10.45
N PHE A 56 22.05 10.80 9.85
CA PHE A 56 22.15 12.11 9.22
C PHE A 56 22.17 13.22 10.30
N PRO A 57 23.22 14.08 10.31
CA PRO A 57 23.57 14.92 11.47
C PRO A 57 22.58 16.07 11.79
N TYR A 58 21.59 16.37 10.93
CA TYR A 58 20.76 17.56 11.09
C TYR A 58 19.27 17.30 11.37
N THR A 59 18.69 16.15 11.02
CA THR A 59 17.22 15.95 11.11
C THR A 59 16.78 14.52 11.43
N GLY A 60 17.73 13.60 11.60
CA GLY A 60 17.47 12.18 11.80
C GLY A 60 17.00 11.46 10.52
N ASN A 61 17.25 10.15 10.47
CA ASN A 61 17.04 9.30 9.28
C ASN A 61 15.59 9.33 8.78
N ARG A 62 14.63 9.38 9.70
CA ARG A 62 13.19 9.41 9.40
C ARG A 62 12.78 10.65 8.61
N THR A 63 13.28 11.83 9.02
CA THR A 63 12.90 13.09 8.38
C THR A 63 13.57 13.23 7.02
N ALA A 64 14.82 12.78 6.89
CA ALA A 64 15.53 12.78 5.61
C ALA A 64 14.81 11.91 4.56
N VAL A 65 14.42 10.69 4.94
CA VAL A 65 13.62 9.80 4.08
C VAL A 65 12.26 10.43 3.77
N TRP A 66 11.59 11.04 4.76
CA TRP A 66 10.29 11.68 4.57
C TRP A 66 10.34 12.84 3.56
N VAL A 67 11.33 13.72 3.66
CA VAL A 67 11.48 14.87 2.74
C VAL A 67 11.69 14.38 1.31
N VAL A 68 12.59 13.40 1.11
CA VAL A 68 12.90 12.87 -0.22
C VAL A 68 11.72 12.08 -0.80
N ALA A 69 11.02 11.30 0.04
CA ALA A 69 9.80 10.61 -0.33
C ALA A 69 8.71 11.60 -0.78
N GLN A 70 8.51 12.68 -0.03
CA GLN A 70 7.51 13.69 -0.36
C GLN A 70 7.82 14.35 -1.71
N LEU A 71 9.09 14.69 -1.95
CA LEU A 71 9.53 15.23 -3.24
C LEU A 71 9.24 14.26 -4.38
N HIS A 72 9.56 12.97 -4.23
CA HIS A 72 9.31 11.97 -5.27
C HIS A 72 7.81 11.78 -5.56
N ILE A 73 6.97 11.70 -4.50
CA ILE A 73 5.51 11.52 -4.65
C ILE A 73 4.86 12.73 -5.32
N LEU A 74 5.32 13.96 -5.06
CA LEU A 74 4.79 15.15 -5.74
C LEU A 74 5.00 15.09 -7.26
N PHE A 75 6.16 14.61 -7.72
CA PHE A 75 6.40 14.41 -9.15
C PHE A 75 5.65 13.19 -9.70
N ALA A 76 5.57 12.09 -8.95
CA ALA A 76 4.83 10.90 -9.35
C ALA A 76 3.34 11.19 -9.56
N ALA A 77 2.72 11.98 -8.66
CA ALA A 77 1.32 12.40 -8.79
C ALA A 77 1.10 13.25 -10.06
N PHE A 78 2.05 14.13 -10.40
CA PHE A 78 1.99 14.93 -11.62
C PHE A 78 2.05 14.06 -12.88
N ILE A 79 2.96 13.07 -12.92
CA ILE A 79 3.07 12.14 -14.05
C ILE A 79 1.86 11.23 -14.17
N LEU A 80 1.19 10.89 -13.07
CA LEU A 80 -0.04 10.10 -13.15
C LEU A 80 -1.19 10.94 -13.73
N GLY A 81 -1.28 12.22 -13.38
CA GLY A 81 -2.32 13.12 -13.87
C GLY A 81 -2.16 13.56 -15.33
N ALA A 82 -0.93 13.79 -15.81
CA ALA A 82 -0.70 14.36 -17.14
C ALA A 82 -1.17 13.47 -18.32
N PRO A 83 -0.93 12.14 -18.35
CA PRO A 83 -1.44 11.24 -19.38
C PRO A 83 -2.96 11.17 -19.44
N ILE A 84 -3.62 11.23 -18.28
CA ILE A 84 -5.08 11.30 -18.21
C ILE A 84 -5.57 12.60 -18.90
N PHE A 85 -4.89 13.73 -18.64
CA PHE A 85 -5.19 14.98 -19.31
C PHE A 85 -4.96 14.92 -20.82
N VAL A 86 -3.87 14.28 -21.28
CA VAL A 86 -3.58 14.07 -22.70
C VAL A 86 -4.71 13.30 -23.39
N VAL A 87 -5.14 12.17 -22.83
CA VAL A 87 -6.23 11.35 -23.38
C VAL A 87 -7.54 12.14 -23.44
N ILE A 88 -7.87 12.91 -22.41
CA ILE A 88 -9.07 13.77 -22.39
C ILE A 88 -8.97 14.83 -23.50
N SER A 89 -7.81 15.45 -23.68
CA SER A 89 -7.60 16.48 -24.69
C SER A 89 -7.70 15.93 -26.12
N GLU A 90 -7.19 14.72 -26.37
CA GLU A 90 -7.30 14.04 -27.66
C GLU A 90 -8.76 13.64 -27.96
N TRP A 91 -9.48 13.12 -26.96
CA TRP A 91 -10.91 12.82 -27.10
C TRP A 91 -11.74 14.08 -27.41
N LEU A 92 -11.42 15.20 -26.76
CA LEU A 92 -12.08 16.48 -27.01
C LEU A 92 -11.73 17.05 -28.40
N GLY A 93 -10.49 16.88 -28.85
CA GLY A 93 -10.03 17.21 -30.21
C GLY A 93 -10.79 16.42 -31.27
N TYR A 94 -10.92 15.10 -31.08
CA TYR A 94 -11.73 14.25 -31.96
C TYR A 94 -13.19 14.69 -32.04
N ARG A 95 -13.80 15.01 -30.90
CA ARG A 95 -15.22 15.39 -30.85
C ARG A 95 -15.49 16.77 -31.45
N LYS A 96 -14.59 17.74 -31.22
CA LYS A 96 -14.78 19.14 -31.67
C LYS A 96 -14.13 19.45 -33.01
N GLN A 97 -13.32 18.55 -33.55
CA GLN A 97 -12.55 18.73 -34.80
C GLN A 97 -11.71 20.03 -34.79
N ASP A 98 -11.25 20.46 -33.62
CA ASP A 98 -10.43 21.66 -33.47
C ASP A 98 -8.95 21.27 -33.23
N PRO A 99 -8.03 21.64 -34.14
CA PRO A 99 -6.60 21.27 -34.06
C PRO A 99 -5.85 21.92 -32.88
N ARG A 100 -6.50 22.79 -32.11
CA ARG A 100 -5.90 23.37 -30.89
C ARG A 100 -5.77 22.36 -29.76
N TYR A 101 -6.75 21.45 -29.62
CA TYR A 101 -6.72 20.43 -28.56
C TYR A 101 -5.64 19.37 -28.81
N ASP A 102 -5.42 18.99 -30.07
CA ASP A 102 -4.34 18.07 -30.46
C ASP A 102 -2.95 18.68 -30.23
N ARG A 103 -2.80 19.99 -30.47
CA ARG A 103 -1.56 20.72 -30.14
C ARG A 103 -1.31 20.73 -28.65
N LEU A 104 -2.35 20.97 -27.85
CA LEU A 104 -2.26 20.92 -26.39
C LEU A 104 -1.82 19.53 -25.90
N ALA A 105 -2.43 18.46 -26.43
CA ALA A 105 -2.07 17.08 -26.11
C ALA A 105 -0.57 16.79 -26.36
N LYS A 106 -0.05 17.24 -27.52
CA LYS A 106 1.36 17.08 -27.88
C LYS A 106 2.31 17.84 -26.95
N GLU A 107 2.00 19.10 -26.64
CA GLU A 107 2.86 19.89 -25.76
C GLU A 107 2.87 19.36 -24.32
N VAL A 108 1.71 18.93 -23.80
CA VAL A 108 1.65 18.28 -22.48
C VAL A 108 2.46 16.98 -22.48
N THR A 109 2.32 16.13 -23.50
CA THR A 109 3.10 14.89 -23.62
C THR A 109 4.61 15.16 -23.60
N LYS A 110 5.07 16.20 -24.32
CA LYS A 110 6.49 16.60 -24.33
C LYS A 110 6.97 16.97 -22.92
N VAL A 111 6.18 17.76 -22.18
CA VAL A 111 6.50 18.13 -20.79
C VAL A 111 6.46 16.91 -19.86
N THR A 112 5.51 15.99 -20.05
CA THR A 112 5.41 14.74 -19.26
C THR A 112 6.65 13.87 -19.42
N VAL A 113 7.20 13.74 -20.63
CA VAL A 113 8.43 12.95 -20.86
C VAL A 113 9.63 13.57 -20.14
N ILE A 114 9.77 14.90 -20.14
CA ILE A 114 10.83 15.60 -19.40
C ILE A 114 10.69 15.36 -17.88
N LEU A 115 9.47 15.42 -17.36
CA LEU A 115 9.18 15.17 -15.95
C LEU A 115 9.37 13.71 -15.55
N PHE A 116 9.17 12.77 -16.48
CA PHE A 116 9.48 11.35 -16.27
C PHE A 116 10.96 11.14 -15.95
N SER A 117 11.85 11.80 -16.68
CA SER A 117 13.28 11.77 -16.36
C SER A 117 13.58 12.35 -14.97
N MET A 118 12.95 13.46 -14.60
CA MET A 118 13.13 14.09 -13.28
C MET A 118 12.65 13.14 -12.15
N THR A 119 11.52 12.46 -12.38
CA THR A 119 10.96 11.50 -11.42
C THR A 119 11.85 10.26 -11.26
N ALA A 120 12.48 9.81 -12.34
CA ALA A 120 13.47 8.73 -12.28
C ALA A 120 14.69 9.13 -11.44
N VAL A 121 15.23 10.35 -11.63
CA VAL A 121 16.37 10.85 -10.84
C VAL A 121 16.00 10.96 -9.36
N THR A 122 14.82 11.50 -9.04
CA THR A 122 14.36 11.63 -7.64
C THR A 122 14.00 10.30 -7.00
N GLY A 123 13.48 9.34 -7.77
CA GLY A 123 13.23 7.97 -7.30
C GLY A 123 14.52 7.21 -7.04
N GLY A 124 15.53 7.36 -7.91
CA GLY A 124 16.87 6.84 -7.69
C GLY A 124 17.49 7.43 -6.42
N LEU A 125 17.42 8.75 -6.25
CA LEU A 125 17.85 9.42 -5.03
C LEU A 125 17.14 8.88 -3.78
N PHE A 126 15.83 8.64 -3.86
CA PHE A 126 15.06 8.07 -2.76
C PHE A 126 15.57 6.69 -2.33
N ILE A 127 15.87 5.80 -3.29
CA ILE A 127 16.45 4.48 -3.01
C ILE A 127 17.83 4.61 -2.36
N PHE A 128 18.69 5.49 -2.86
CA PHE A 128 20.01 5.72 -2.25
C PHE A 128 19.90 6.20 -0.80
N VAL A 129 18.97 7.12 -0.52
CA VAL A 129 18.72 7.62 0.84
C VAL A 129 18.17 6.52 1.74
N LEU A 130 17.26 5.67 1.25
CA LEU A 130 16.76 4.52 2.01
C LEU A 130 17.86 3.51 2.33
N LEU A 131 18.74 3.20 1.38
CA LEU A 131 19.84 2.26 1.59
C LEU A 131 20.83 2.76 2.65
N ALA A 132 21.14 4.07 2.65
CA ALA A 132 22.02 4.69 3.64
C ALA A 132 21.36 4.81 5.03
N ALA A 133 20.09 5.17 5.07
CA ALA A 133 19.36 5.42 6.31
C ALA A 133 18.86 4.15 7.02
N TYR A 134 18.45 3.13 6.25
CA TYR A 134 17.82 1.89 6.73
C TYR A 134 18.33 0.65 5.97
N PRO A 135 19.59 0.22 6.21
CA PRO A 135 20.21 -0.91 5.51
C PRO A 135 19.58 -2.27 5.83
N GLN A 136 19.15 -2.51 7.08
CA GLN A 136 18.50 -3.76 7.49
C GLN A 136 17.16 -3.96 6.78
N PHE A 137 16.30 -2.94 6.80
CA PHE A 137 15.03 -2.94 6.08
C PHE A 137 15.20 -3.24 4.58
N THR A 138 16.19 -2.60 3.95
CA THR A 138 16.42 -2.76 2.50
C THR A 138 16.93 -4.17 2.17
N THR A 139 17.78 -4.76 3.02
CA THR A 139 18.27 -6.14 2.86
C THR A 139 17.13 -7.14 3.00
N SER A 140 16.28 -6.99 4.02
CA SER A 140 15.10 -7.82 4.22
C SER A 140 14.13 -7.72 3.03
N PHE A 141 13.92 -6.51 2.50
CA PHE A 141 13.10 -6.29 1.31
C PHE A 141 13.66 -7.03 0.09
N ILE A 142 14.96 -6.89 -0.21
CA ILE A 142 15.59 -7.59 -1.34
C ILE A 142 15.46 -9.11 -1.20
N ASN A 143 15.68 -9.66 0.00
CA ASN A 143 15.54 -11.10 0.25
C ASN A 143 14.10 -11.59 0.03
N GLN A 144 13.09 -10.81 0.42
CA GLN A 144 11.68 -11.16 0.23
C GLN A 144 11.29 -11.17 -1.27
N PHE A 145 11.77 -10.20 -2.04
CA PHE A 145 11.47 -10.09 -3.47
C PHE A 145 12.41 -10.89 -4.37
N TYR A 146 13.49 -11.47 -3.83
CA TYR A 146 14.44 -12.28 -4.59
C TYR A 146 13.76 -13.38 -5.40
N MET A 147 12.77 -14.07 -4.81
CA MET A 147 12.02 -15.12 -5.51
C MET A 147 11.23 -14.57 -6.71
N VAL A 148 10.69 -13.35 -6.60
CA VAL A 148 9.97 -12.70 -7.70
C VAL A 148 10.94 -12.31 -8.82
N PHE A 149 12.11 -11.76 -8.47
CA PHE A 149 13.13 -11.38 -9.45
C PHE A 149 13.72 -12.60 -10.16
N ALA A 150 13.99 -13.70 -9.45
CA ALA A 150 14.53 -14.92 -10.02
C ALA A 150 13.58 -15.62 -11.01
N VAL A 151 12.26 -15.46 -10.85
CA VAL A 151 11.26 -16.02 -11.78
C VAL A 151 11.05 -15.11 -13.00
N LEU A 152 11.07 -13.79 -12.80
CA LEU A 152 10.83 -12.81 -13.88
C LEU A 152 12.06 -12.60 -14.78
N TYR A 153 13.27 -12.74 -14.23
CA TYR A 153 14.56 -12.64 -14.91
C TYR A 153 15.37 -13.93 -14.63
N PRO A 154 15.19 -14.99 -15.44
CA PRO A 154 15.99 -16.22 -15.32
C PRO A 154 17.45 -16.02 -15.73
#